data_AF-A0A383CTC1-F1
#
_entry.id   AF-A0A383CTC1-F1
#
_cell.length_a   1.000
_cell.length_b   1.000
_cell.length_c   1.000
_cell.angle_alpha   90.00
_cell.angle_beta   90.00
_cell.angle_gamma   90.00
#
_symmetry.space_group_name_H-M   'P 1'
#
loop_
_entity.id
_entity.type
_entity.pdbx_description
1 polymer ?
#
loop_
_entity_poly.entity_id
_entity_poly.type
_entity_poly.pdbx_seq_one_letter_code
_entity_poly.pdbx_strand_id
1 'polypeptide(L)' 'MSSILVIGGNSDIGYATAKVFAQNKYNIHLVSRNTSQLEIKKKEIEDLYKIECKITFLDILNKENVNCYFDEHLESPN' A
#
# COMPACT_ATOMS: atom_id res chain seq x y z
N MET A 1 -11.24 8.18 -7.31
CA MET A 1 -11.50 6.72 -7.27
C MET A 1 -11.47 6.30 -5.80
N SER A 2 -12.01 5.15 -5.40
CA SER A 2 -11.80 4.67 -4.03
C SER A 2 -10.43 3.98 -3.94
N SER A 3 -9.68 4.23 -2.87
CA SER A 3 -8.37 3.58 -2.63
C SER A 3 -8.35 2.77 -1.35
N ILE A 4 -7.44 1.80 -1.30
CA ILE A 4 -7.29 0.86 -0.19
C ILE A 4 -5.88 0.95 0.37
N LEU A 5 -5.77 1.26 1.66
CA LEU A 5 -4.52 1.17 2.42
C LEU A 5 -4.31 -0.25 2.94
N VAL A 6 -3.17 -0.85 2.60
CA VAL A 6 -2.79 -2.18 3.06
C VAL A 6 -1.53 -2.08 3.92
N ILE A 7 -1.74 -2.15 5.23
CA ILE A 7 -0.66 -2.26 6.21
C ILE A 7 -0.11 -3.68 6.19
N GLY A 8 1.22 -3.81 6.07
CA GLY A 8 1.86 -5.11 5.90
C GLY A 8 1.81 -5.59 4.46
N GLY A 9 1.91 -4.70 3.46
CA GLY A 9 1.90 -5.05 2.03
C GLY A 9 2.98 -6.04 1.57
N ASN A 10 4.01 -6.26 2.39
CA ASN A 10 5.01 -7.30 2.15
C ASN A 10 4.61 -8.70 2.63
N SER A 11 3.64 -8.82 3.53
CA SER A 11 3.11 -10.12 3.96
C SER A 11 2.33 -10.82 2.85
N ASP A 12 2.24 -12.14 2.91
CA ASP A 12 1.52 -12.94 1.91
C ASP A 12 0.03 -12.58 1.87
N ILE A 13 -0.61 -12.51 3.04
CA ILE A 13 -2.03 -12.18 3.16
C ILE A 13 -2.29 -10.72 2.76
N GLY A 14 -1.48 -9.78 3.24
CA GLY A 14 -1.63 -8.37 2.89
C GLY A 14 -1.50 -8.17 1.37
N TYR A 15 -0.51 -8.81 0.76
CA TYR A 15 -0.32 -8.71 -0.68
C TYR A 15 -1.42 -9.38 -1.50
N ALA A 16 -1.84 -10.59 -1.13
CA ALA A 16 -2.95 -11.26 -1.79
C ALA A 16 -4.25 -10.43 -1.70
N THR A 17 -4.51 -9.85 -0.53
CA THR A 17 -5.66 -8.95 -0.30
C THR A 17 -5.57 -7.71 -1.19
N ALA A 18 -4.39 -7.08 -1.29
CA ALA A 18 -4.16 -5.94 -2.17
C ALA A 18 -4.48 -6.28 -3.64
N LYS A 19 -4.07 -7.46 -4.10
CA LYS A 19 -4.36 -7.93 -5.47
C LYS A 19 -5.85 -8.13 -5.73
N VAL A 20 -6.60 -8.66 -4.75
CA VAL A 20 -8.07 -8.78 -4.88
C VAL A 20 -8.72 -7.40 -5.04
N PHE A 21 -8.33 -6.40 -4.25
CA PHE A 21 -8.87 -5.05 -4.41
C PHE A 21 -8.41 -4.38 -5.72
N ALA A 22 -7.17 -4.59 -6.14
CA ALA A 22 -6.66 -4.07 -7.42
C ALA A 22 -7.43 -4.66 -8.63
N GLN A 23 -7.75 -5.96 -8.59
CA GLN A 23 -8.62 -6.61 -9.59
C GLN A 23 -9.99 -5.94 -9.68
N ASN A 24 -10.52 -5.48 -8.55
CA ASN A 24 -11.77 -4.73 -8.44
C ASN A 24 -11.61 -3.23 -8.71
N LYS A 25 -10.49 -2.81 -9.33
CA LYS A 25 -10.21 -1.44 -9.80
C LYS A 25 -10.06 -0.38 -8.70
N TYR A 26 -9.73 -0.79 -7.49
CA TYR A 26 -9.29 0.13 -6.45
C TYR A 26 -7.82 0.52 -6.65
N ASN A 27 -7.50 1.79 -6.44
CA ASN A 27 -6.11 2.23 -6.27
C ASN A 27 -5.58 1.66 -4.95
N ILE A 28 -4.31 1.25 -4.92
CA ILE A 28 -3.72 0.55 -3.78
C ILE A 28 -2.64 1.41 -3.15
N HIS A 29 -2.58 1.43 -1.83
CA HIS A 29 -1.45 1.99 -1.09
C HIS A 29 -0.85 0.90 -0.20
N LEU A 30 0.32 0.40 -0.58
CA LEU A 30 1.04 -0.60 0.22
C LEU A 30 1.98 0.07 1.21
N VAL A 31 1.94 -0.35 2.47
CA VAL A 31 2.90 0.14 3.47
C VAL A 31 3.56 -0.99 4.25
N SER A 32 4.85 -0.85 4.52
CA SER A 32 5.66 -1.79 5.30
C SER A 32 7.04 -1.19 5.62
N ARG A 33 7.83 -1.92 6.40
CA ARG A 33 9.21 -1.55 6.74
C ARG A 33 10.23 -1.73 5.60
N ASN A 34 9.95 -2.58 4.61
CA ASN A 34 10.88 -2.86 3.51
C ASN A 34 10.32 -2.33 2.19
N THR A 35 10.66 -1.08 1.87
CA THR A 35 10.18 -0.40 0.66
C THR A 35 10.75 -1.00 -0.62
N SER A 36 11.97 -1.55 -0.61
CA SER A 36 12.56 -2.21 -1.79
C SER A 36 11.74 -3.41 -2.25
N GLN A 37 11.20 -4.22 -1.34
CA GLN A 37 10.28 -5.30 -1.69
C GLN A 37 8.91 -4.77 -2.14
N LEU A 38 8.45 -3.66 -1.58
CA LEU A 38 7.20 -3.03 -2.00
C LEU A 38 7.28 -2.51 -3.44
N GLU A 39 8.42 -2.00 -3.90
CA GLU A 39 8.59 -1.56 -5.29
C GLU A 39 8.36 -2.69 -6.30
N ILE A 40 8.86 -3.90 -5.99
CA ILE A 40 8.63 -5.08 -6.85
C ILE A 40 7.13 -5.40 -6.92
N LYS A 41 6.44 -5.38 -5.76
CA LYS A 41 5.00 -5.65 -5.65
C LYS A 41 4.14 -4.57 -6.30
N LYS A 42 4.52 -3.29 -6.16
CA LYS A 42 3.89 -2.15 -6.84
C LYS A 42 3.90 -2.37 -8.35
N LYS A 43 5.07 -2.66 -8.91
CA LYS A 43 5.22 -2.89 -10.34
C LYS A 43 4.34 -4.04 -10.85
N GLU A 44 4.31 -5.18 -10.14
CA GLU A 44 3.41 -6.30 -10.48
C GLU A 44 1.94 -5.86 -10.48
N ILE A 45 1.48 -5.15 -9.44
CA ILE A 45 0.10 -4.67 -9.33
C ILE A 45 -0.27 -3.71 -10.47
N GLU A 46 0.57 -2.71 -10.75
CA GLU A 46 0.32 -1.72 -11.80
C GLU A 46 0.31 -2.37 -13.19
N ASP A 47 1.25 -3.28 -13.45
CA ASP A 47 1.36 -4.01 -14.72
C ASP A 47 0.15 -4.92 -14.95
N LEU A 48 -0.32 -5.65 -13.94
CA LEU A 48 -1.43 -6.60 -14.06
C LEU A 48 -2.80 -5.94 -14.10
N TYR A 49 -3.04 -4.93 -13.27
CA TYR A 49 -4.41 -4.45 -13.01
C TYR A 49 -4.71 -3.08 -13.62
N LYS A 50 -3.68 -2.35 -14.08
CA LYS A 50 -3.79 -1.01 -14.67
C LYS A 50 -4.46 0.00 -13.72
N ILE A 51 -4.06 -0.04 -12.45
CA ILE A 51 -4.46 0.88 -11.37
C ILE A 51 -3.23 1.59 -10.83
N GLU A 52 -3.41 2.67 -10.05
CA GLU A 52 -2.31 3.32 -9.36
C GLU A 52 -1.96 2.59 -8.06
N CYS A 53 -0.67 2.30 -7.84
CA CYS A 53 -0.20 1.71 -6.60
C CYS A 53 0.83 2.61 -5.91
N LYS A 54 0.46 3.28 -4.82
CA LYS A 54 1.40 4.03 -3.98
C LYS A 54 2.12 3.09 -3.02
N ILE A 55 3.37 3.39 -2.68
CA ILE A 55 4.07 2.72 -1.58
C ILE A 55 4.61 3.74 -0.58
N THR A 56 4.67 3.37 0.70
CA THR A 56 5.28 4.22 1.74
C THR A 56 5.89 3.35 2.84
N PHE A 57 6.97 3.84 3.45
CA PHE A 57 7.52 3.23 4.64
C PHE A 57 6.56 3.41 5.82
N LEU A 58 6.27 2.32 6.53
CA LEU A 58 5.55 2.38 7.80
C LEU A 58 6.08 1.28 8.73
N ASP A 59 6.50 1.70 9.93
CA ASP A 59 6.76 0.84 11.06
C ASP A 59 5.66 1.02 12.11
N ILE A 60 4.71 0.08 12.13
CA ILE A 60 3.57 0.09 13.05
C ILE A 60 3.96 -0.04 14.53
N LEU A 61 5.19 -0.47 14.82
CA LEU A 61 5.69 -0.57 16.20
C LEU A 61 6.27 0.76 16.69
N ASN A 62 6.52 1.71 15.78
CA ASN A 62 7.00 3.04 16.10
C ASN A 62 5.84 4.06 16.07
N LYS A 63 5.39 4.47 17.26
CA LYS A 63 4.25 5.38 17.43
C LYS A 63 4.44 6.73 16.73
N GLU A 64 5.64 7.31 16.78
CA GLU A 64 5.93 8.58 16.11
C GLU A 64 5.84 8.43 14.60
N ASN A 65 6.40 7.34 14.06
CA ASN A 65 6.31 7.05 12.63
C ASN A 65 4.86 6.84 12.17
N VAL A 66 4.04 6.16 12.98
CA VAL A 66 2.60 6.00 12.72
C VAL A 66 1.87 7.34 12.71
N ASN A 67 2.13 8.20 13.70
CA ASN A 67 1.50 9.51 13.76
C ASN A 67 1.89 10.37 12.55
N CYS A 68 3.19 10.50 12.25
CA CYS A 68 3.66 11.24 11.08
C CYS A 68 3.06 10.69 9.78
N TYR A 69 2.96 9.36 9.65
CA TYR A 69 2.34 8.75 8.48
C TYR A 69 0.89 9.22 8.28
N PHE A 70 0.07 9.18 9.33
CA PHE A 70 -1.34 9.58 9.24
C PHE A 70 -1.51 11.11 9.14
N ASP A 71 -0.62 11.90 9.72
CA ASP A 71 -0.62 13.36 9.54
C ASP A 71 -0.29 13.77 8.10
N GLU A 72 0.64 13.05 7.44
CA GLU A 72 1.01 13.27 6.04
C GLU A 72 -0.01 12.69 5.04
N HIS A 73 -0.82 11.71 5.47
CA HIS A 73 -1.74 10.94 4.64
C HIS A 73 -3.18 10.96 5.18
N LEU A 74 -3.64 12.15 5.59
CA LEU A 74 -4.99 12.36 6.16
C LEU A 74 -6.11 12.00 5.18
N GLU A 75 -5.86 12.15 3.87
CA GLU A 75 -6.80 11.81 2.81
C GLU A 75 -6.33 10.56 2.06
N SER A 76 -7.29 9.71 1.71
CA SER A 76 -7.06 8.53 0.87
C SER A 76 -6.52 8.96 -0.50
N PRO A 77 -5.49 8.31 -1.06
CA PRO A 77 -5.00 8.65 -2.40
C PRO A 77 -6.13 8.59 -3.43
N ASN A 78 -6.22 9.61 -4.29
CA ASN A 78 -7.33 9.84 -5.23
C ASN A 78 -7.45 8.78 -6.33
#